data_AF-V4YG68-F1
#
_entry.id   AF-V4YG68-F1
#
_cell.length_a   1.000
_cell.length_b   1.000
_cell.length_c   1.000
_cell.angle_alpha   90.00
_cell.angle_beta   90.00
_cell.angle_gamma   90.00
#
_symmetry.space_group_name_H-M   'P 1'
#
loop_
_entity.id
_entity.type
_entity.pdbx_description
1 polymer ?
#
loop_
_entity_poly.entity_id
_entity_poly.type
_entity_poly.pdbx_seq_one_letter_code
_entity_poly.pdbx_strand_id
1 'polypeptide(L)'
;MVAKAIDVRERFLSQLDRECDSLERAVETLPSILEEVCSLADERLQTAEFGALEAFRTRMTTLADQCESTAQRRQRVINSHETLHLDDIDLPTYLYQELSVSYPVLAGVGQLLNQLDSLKRRVDREIAAF
;
A
#
# COMPACT_ATOMS: atom_id res chain seq x y z
N MET A 1 -10.80 36.12 16.60
CA MET A 1 -10.21 35.77 15.30
C MET A 1 -8.86 35.05 15.43
N VAL A 2 -7.90 35.57 16.20
CA VAL A 2 -6.59 34.92 16.40
C VAL A 2 -6.68 33.52 17.04
N ALA A 3 -7.46 33.35 18.10
CA ALA A 3 -7.61 32.04 18.77
C ALA A 3 -8.17 30.94 17.82
N LYS A 4 -9.13 31.30 16.96
CA LYS A 4 -9.67 30.38 15.95
C LYS A 4 -8.63 30.03 14.88
N ALA A 5 -7.80 30.98 14.47
CA ALA A 5 -6.73 30.72 13.51
C ALA A 5 -5.63 29.81 14.10
N ILE A 6 -5.32 29.97 15.38
CA ILE A 6 -4.39 29.09 16.11
C ILE A 6 -4.94 27.65 16.17
N ASP A 7 -6.20 27.49 16.59
CA ASP A 7 -6.86 26.17 16.66
C ASP A 7 -6.89 25.44 15.31
N VAL A 8 -7.26 26.14 14.22
CA VAL A 8 -7.24 25.58 12.86
C VAL A 8 -5.84 25.14 12.45
N ARG A 9 -4.81 25.96 12.75
CA ARG A 9 -3.42 25.64 12.46
C ARG A 9 -2.94 24.42 13.25
N GLU A 10 -3.26 24.33 14.54
CA GLU A 10 -2.86 23.20 15.39
C GLU A 10 -3.53 21.89 14.96
N ARG A 11 -4.80 21.94 14.56
CA ARG A 11 -5.51 20.80 13.96
C ARG A 11 -4.87 20.37 12.65
N PHE A 12 -4.54 21.31 11.76
CA PHE A 12 -3.86 21.01 10.49
C PHE A 12 -2.49 20.36 10.72
N LEU A 13 -1.65 20.92 11.60
CA LEU A 13 -0.35 20.33 11.94
C LEU A 13 -0.50 18.92 12.51
N SER A 14 -1.47 18.69 13.39
CA SER A 14 -1.74 17.36 13.94
C SER A 14 -2.17 16.36 12.86
N GLN A 15 -2.86 16.79 11.81
CA GLN A 15 -3.20 15.92 10.68
C GLN A 15 -1.98 15.66 9.78
N LEU A 16 -1.12 16.67 9.55
CA LEU A 16 0.15 16.47 8.85
C LEU A 16 1.06 15.47 9.56
N ASP A 17 1.17 15.56 10.89
CA ASP A 17 1.97 14.60 11.67
C ASP A 17 1.44 13.18 11.49
N ARG A 18 0.11 12.98 11.54
CA ARG A 18 -0.52 11.67 11.29
C ARG A 18 -0.30 11.18 9.86
N GLU A 19 -0.29 12.07 8.88
CA GLU A 19 -0.01 11.74 7.49
C GLU A 19 1.43 11.28 7.32
N CYS A 20 2.41 12.02 7.86
CA CYS A 20 3.82 11.63 7.89
C CYS A 20 4.02 10.25 8.54
N ASP A 21 3.47 10.06 9.74
CA ASP A 21 3.45 8.79 10.46
C ASP A 21 2.85 7.64 9.64
N SER A 22 1.81 7.93 8.85
CA SER A 22 1.17 6.94 7.98
C SER A 22 2.05 6.59 6.80
N LEU A 23 2.76 7.55 6.23
CA LEU A 23 3.65 7.36 5.09
C LEU A 23 4.93 6.63 5.49
N GLU A 24 5.55 7.00 6.61
CA GLU A 24 6.75 6.34 7.14
C GLU A 24 6.51 4.84 7.31
N ARG A 25 5.40 4.47 7.96
CA ARG A 25 5.05 3.05 8.14
C ARG A 25 4.78 2.32 6.83
N ALA A 26 4.26 3.00 5.81
CA ALA A 26 4.08 2.42 4.49
C ALA A 26 5.44 2.21 3.79
N VAL A 27 6.35 3.17 3.91
CA VAL A 27 7.73 3.10 3.38
C VAL A 27 8.57 2.05 4.11
N GLU A 28 8.32 1.76 5.38
CA GLU A 28 8.98 0.66 6.10
C GLU A 28 8.55 -0.73 5.57
N THR A 29 7.33 -0.83 5.04
CA THR A 29 6.72 -2.12 4.69
C THR A 29 6.81 -2.42 3.19
N LEU A 30 6.30 -1.52 2.34
CA LEU A 30 6.06 -1.78 0.92
C LEU A 30 7.33 -2.03 0.08
N PRO A 31 8.48 -1.35 0.31
CA PRO A 31 9.70 -1.62 -0.44
C PRO A 31 10.20 -3.06 -0.27
N SER A 32 10.15 -3.60 0.95
CA SER A 32 10.57 -5.00 1.18
C SER A 32 9.66 -6.01 0.47
N ILE A 33 8.35 -5.74 0.44
CA ILE A 33 7.39 -6.53 -0.33
C ILE A 33 7.68 -6.43 -1.83
N LEU A 34 7.94 -5.22 -2.33
CA LEU A 34 8.28 -5.00 -3.74
C LEU A 34 9.54 -5.77 -4.14
N GLU A 35 10.60 -5.67 -3.36
CA GLU A 35 11.85 -6.42 -3.59
C GLU A 35 11.60 -7.93 -3.65
N GLU A 36 10.78 -8.45 -2.74
CA GLU A 36 10.46 -9.86 -2.70
C GLU A 36 9.60 -10.30 -3.89
N VAL A 37 8.61 -9.49 -4.29
CA VAL A 37 7.80 -9.73 -5.49
C VAL A 37 8.67 -9.76 -6.75
N CYS A 38 9.63 -8.83 -6.87
CA CYS A 38 10.59 -8.83 -7.96
C CYS A 38 11.45 -10.09 -7.96
N SER A 39 11.97 -10.50 -6.80
CA SER A 39 12.74 -11.74 -6.67
C SER A 39 11.95 -12.97 -7.11
N LEU A 40 10.70 -13.10 -6.66
CA LEU A 40 9.80 -14.21 -7.04
C LEU A 40 9.43 -14.18 -8.53
N ALA A 41 9.35 -12.99 -9.13
CA ALA A 41 9.04 -12.84 -10.55
C ALA A 41 10.18 -13.34 -11.45
N ASP A 42 11.42 -13.21 -10.99
CA ASP A 42 12.65 -13.61 -11.68
C ASP A 42 12.95 -15.11 -11.56
N GLU A 43 12.32 -15.82 -10.62
CA GLU A 43 12.52 -17.25 -10.44
C GLU A 43 11.95 -18.09 -11.60
N ARG A 44 12.71 -19.13 -11.97
CA ARG A 44 12.32 -20.07 -13.03
C ARG A 44 11.32 -21.11 -12.50
N LEU A 45 10.04 -20.75 -12.53
CA LEU A 45 8.93 -21.62 -12.09
C LEU A 45 8.85 -22.95 -12.86
N GLN A 46 9.19 -22.96 -14.16
CA GLN A 46 9.10 -24.14 -15.03
C GLN A 46 10.04 -25.28 -14.64
N THR A 47 11.11 -24.98 -13.91
CA THR A 47 12.10 -25.96 -13.44
C THR A 47 12.02 -26.21 -11.94
N ALA A 48 11.07 -25.55 -11.26
CA ALA A 48 10.90 -25.70 -9.81
C ALA A 48 10.19 -27.02 -9.51
N GLU A 49 10.61 -27.69 -8.44
CA GLU A 49 9.91 -28.87 -7.94
C GLU A 49 8.55 -28.46 -7.32
N PHE A 50 7.59 -29.40 -7.29
CA PHE A 50 6.25 -29.13 -6.75
C PHE A 50 6.27 -28.47 -5.35
N GLY A 51 7.12 -28.95 -4.45
CA GLY A 51 7.24 -28.36 -3.11
C GLY A 51 7.74 -26.91 -3.11
N ALA A 52 8.60 -26.54 -4.06
CA ALA A 52 9.03 -25.15 -4.23
C ALA A 52 7.88 -24.27 -4.76
N LEU A 53 7.04 -24.79 -5.66
CA LEU A 53 5.85 -24.09 -6.14
C LEU A 53 4.82 -23.84 -5.03
N GLU A 54 4.58 -24.82 -4.15
CA GLU A 54 3.72 -24.63 -2.96
C GLU A 54 4.29 -23.60 -1.99
N ALA A 55 5.62 -23.61 -1.79
CA ALA A 55 6.30 -22.60 -0.99
C ALA A 55 6.11 -21.19 -1.57
N PHE A 56 6.30 -21.01 -2.88
CA PHE A 56 6.04 -19.73 -3.56
C PHE A 56 4.58 -19.30 -3.43
N ARG A 57 3.63 -20.22 -3.59
CA ARG A 57 2.20 -19.94 -3.43
C ARG A 57 1.87 -19.43 -2.02
N THR A 58 2.43 -20.07 -1.01
CA THR A 58 2.25 -19.68 0.39
C THR A 58 2.86 -18.31 0.64
N ARG A 59 4.10 -18.10 0.18
CA ARG A 59 4.81 -16.83 0.30
C ARG A 59 4.06 -15.66 -0.33
N MET A 60 3.58 -15.82 -1.58
CA MET A 60 2.77 -14.80 -2.26
C MET A 60 1.48 -14.47 -1.51
N THR A 61 0.85 -15.46 -0.86
CA THR A 61 -0.35 -15.22 -0.05
C THR A 61 -0.01 -14.36 1.16
N THR A 62 1.08 -14.66 1.87
CA THR A 62 1.57 -13.83 2.98
C THR A 62 1.89 -12.39 2.56
N LEU A 63 2.54 -12.20 1.41
CA LEU A 63 2.82 -10.85 0.89
C LEU A 63 1.53 -10.08 0.55
N ALA A 64 0.53 -10.77 -0.02
CA ALA A 64 -0.76 -10.16 -0.32
C ALA A 64 -1.48 -9.72 0.97
N ASP A 65 -1.46 -10.54 2.01
CA ASP A 65 -2.04 -10.19 3.31
C ASP A 65 -1.36 -8.97 3.96
N GLN A 66 -0.03 -8.84 3.80
CA GLN A 66 0.73 -7.68 4.28
C GLN A 66 0.39 -6.39 3.50
N CYS A 67 0.24 -6.49 2.18
CA CYS A 67 -0.24 -5.41 1.33
C CYS A 67 -1.64 -4.95 1.76
N GLU A 68 -2.56 -5.89 1.94
CA GLU A 68 -3.95 -5.61 2.36
C GLU A 68 -4.00 -4.97 3.75
N SER A 69 -3.21 -5.46 4.71
CA SER A 69 -3.06 -4.84 6.03
C SER A 69 -2.56 -3.39 5.94
N THR A 70 -1.60 -3.13 5.06
CA THR A 70 -1.09 -1.77 4.80
C THR A 70 -2.18 -0.88 4.20
N ALA A 71 -2.95 -1.40 3.24
CA ALA A 71 -4.08 -0.68 2.63
C ALA A 71 -5.14 -0.31 3.67
N GLN A 72 -5.55 -1.27 4.50
CA GLN A 72 -6.57 -1.07 5.53
C GLN A 72 -6.13 -0.05 6.58
N ARG A 73 -4.87 -0.11 7.02
CA ARG A 73 -4.31 0.90 7.94
C ARG A 73 -4.32 2.28 7.31
N ARG A 74 -3.93 2.39 6.03
CA ARG A 74 -3.94 3.65 5.29
C ARG A 74 -5.35 4.21 5.13
N GLN A 75 -6.33 3.36 4.80
CA GLN A 75 -7.74 3.75 4.70
C GLN A 75 -8.29 4.26 6.04
N ARG A 76 -7.91 3.66 7.18
CA ARG A 76 -8.30 4.16 8.50
C ARG A 76 -7.77 5.56 8.76
N VAL A 77 -6.52 5.85 8.36
CA VAL A 77 -5.94 7.20 8.49
C VAL A 77 -6.72 8.19 7.63
N ILE A 78 -6.93 7.88 6.35
CA ILE A 78 -7.71 8.73 5.42
C ILE A 78 -9.13 9.00 5.97
N ASN A 79 -9.82 7.96 6.42
CA ASN A 79 -11.18 8.08 6.97
C ASN A 79 -11.22 8.81 8.31
N SER A 80 -10.08 8.94 9.01
CA SER A 80 -9.96 9.70 10.24
C SER A 80 -9.63 11.18 10.01
N HIS A 81 -9.31 11.57 8.78
CA HIS A 81 -9.06 12.97 8.45
C HIS A 81 -10.38 13.74 8.53
N GLU A 82 -10.44 14.68 9.46
CA GLU A 82 -11.50 15.68 9.46
C GLU A 82 -11.30 16.57 8.23
N THR A 83 -12.40 16.89 7.53
CA THR A 83 -12.36 17.85 6.43
C THR A 83 -11.71 19.15 6.90
N LEU A 84 -10.72 19.61 6.16
CA LEU A 84 -10.17 20.92 6.41
C LEU A 84 -11.26 21.93 6.08
N HIS A 85 -11.50 22.88 6.98
CA HIS A 85 -12.40 24.00 6.71
C HIS A 85 -11.84 24.98 5.65
N LEU A 86 -10.87 24.54 4.85
CA LEU A 86 -10.32 25.20 3.67
C LEU A 86 -11.08 24.63 2.47
N ASP A 87 -12.19 25.28 2.12
CA ASP A 87 -12.96 25.03 0.90
C ASP A 87 -13.49 23.58 0.70
N ASP A 88 -13.77 22.86 1.80
CA ASP A 88 -14.26 21.47 1.80
C ASP A 88 -13.33 20.45 1.10
N ILE A 89 -12.05 20.78 0.91
CA ILE A 89 -11.05 19.87 0.35
C ILE A 89 -10.51 18.97 1.47
N ASP A 90 -10.45 17.66 1.22
CA ASP A 90 -9.79 16.73 2.14
C ASP A 90 -8.27 16.87 2.09
N LEU A 91 -7.61 16.53 3.21
CA LEU A 91 -6.17 16.68 3.33
C LEU A 91 -5.39 15.93 2.23
N PRO A 92 -5.70 14.66 1.87
CA PRO A 92 -4.98 13.95 0.81
C PRO A 92 -5.08 14.65 -0.55
N THR A 93 -6.26 15.15 -0.93
CA THR A 93 -6.46 15.87 -2.20
C THR A 93 -5.61 17.13 -2.24
N TYR A 94 -5.52 17.87 -1.13
CA TYR A 94 -4.65 19.04 -1.03
C TYR A 94 -3.15 18.68 -1.14
N LEU A 95 -2.70 17.67 -0.38
CA LEU A 95 -1.27 17.29 -0.32
C LEU A 95 -0.76 16.68 -1.63
N TYR A 96 -1.60 15.90 -2.32
CA TYR A 96 -1.22 15.13 -3.49
C TYR A 96 -1.74 15.73 -4.80
N GLN A 97 -2.18 16.99 -4.80
CA GLN A 97 -2.76 17.65 -5.98
C GLN A 97 -1.83 17.68 -7.21
N GLU A 98 -0.52 17.62 -7.00
CA GLU A 98 0.49 17.60 -8.08
C GLU A 98 0.77 16.18 -8.60
N LEU A 99 0.28 15.15 -7.91
CA LEU A 99 0.43 13.76 -8.32
C LEU A 99 -0.73 13.33 -9.23
N SER A 100 -0.47 12.36 -10.09
CA SER A 100 -1.49 11.77 -10.97
C SER A 100 -2.53 10.91 -10.22
N VAL A 101 -2.35 10.69 -8.93
CA VAL A 101 -3.19 9.85 -8.07
C VAL A 101 -3.45 10.55 -6.74
N SER A 102 -4.71 10.55 -6.28
CA SER A 102 -5.12 11.18 -5.01
C SER A 102 -4.66 10.42 -3.77
N TYR A 103 -4.36 9.13 -3.91
CA TYR A 103 -3.97 8.24 -2.80
C TYR A 103 -2.77 7.38 -3.20
N PRO A 104 -1.54 7.94 -3.20
CA PRO A 104 -0.35 7.29 -3.77
C PRO A 104 -0.03 5.92 -3.15
N VAL A 105 -0.12 5.81 -1.82
CA VAL A 105 0.12 4.54 -1.10
C VAL A 105 -0.90 3.46 -1.53
N LEU A 106 -2.19 3.81 -1.61
CA LEU A 106 -3.21 2.85 -2.02
C LEU A 106 -3.05 2.45 -3.49
N ALA A 107 -2.66 3.38 -4.36
CA ALA A 107 -2.35 3.09 -5.75
C ALA A 107 -1.15 2.11 -5.87
N GLY A 108 -0.07 2.35 -5.12
CA GLY A 108 1.09 1.46 -5.08
C GLY A 108 0.76 0.06 -4.54
N VAL A 109 -0.02 -0.02 -3.46
CA VAL A 109 -0.51 -1.31 -2.94
C VAL A 109 -1.35 -2.05 -3.99
N GLY A 110 -2.24 -1.36 -4.68
CA GLY A 110 -3.05 -1.95 -5.75
C GLY A 110 -2.18 -2.52 -6.89
N GLN A 111 -1.10 -1.83 -7.25
CA GLN A 111 -0.14 -2.33 -8.24
C GLN A 111 0.57 -3.60 -7.75
N LEU A 112 1.04 -3.63 -6.50
CA LEU A 112 1.68 -4.80 -5.91
C LEU A 112 0.74 -6.01 -5.83
N LEU A 113 -0.51 -5.80 -5.40
CA LEU A 113 -1.52 -6.87 -5.35
C LEU A 113 -1.80 -7.45 -6.74
N ASN A 114 -1.87 -6.61 -7.78
CA ASN A 114 -2.04 -7.06 -9.16
C ASN A 114 -0.84 -7.88 -9.67
N GLN A 115 0.38 -7.50 -9.29
CA GLN A 115 1.59 -8.26 -9.63
C GLN A 115 1.60 -9.62 -8.93
N LEU A 116 1.28 -9.65 -7.62
CA LEU A 116 1.16 -10.88 -6.83
C LEU A 116 0.11 -11.83 -7.40
N ASP A 117 -1.07 -11.34 -7.77
CA ASP A 117 -2.11 -12.17 -8.39
C ASP A 117 -1.65 -12.73 -9.75
N SER A 118 -0.95 -11.93 -10.55
CA SER A 118 -0.36 -12.39 -11.82
C SER A 118 0.68 -13.50 -11.62
N LEU A 119 1.53 -13.39 -10.60
CA LEU A 119 2.50 -14.42 -10.22
C LEU A 119 1.83 -15.67 -9.67
N LYS A 120 0.81 -15.52 -8.81
CA LYS A 120 0.03 -16.63 -8.26
C LYS A 120 -0.61 -17.45 -9.38
N ARG A 121 -1.21 -16.79 -10.39
CA ARG A 121 -1.76 -17.46 -11.57
C ARG A 121 -0.71 -18.17 -12.43
N ARG A 122 0.56 -17.73 -12.41
CA ARG A 122 1.65 -18.46 -13.07
C ARG A 122 1.99 -19.73 -12.29
N VAL A 123 2.19 -19.62 -10.98
CA VAL A 123 2.47 -20.77 -10.10
C VAL A 123 1.34 -21.80 -10.12
N ASP A 124 0.09 -21.37 -10.00
CA ASP A 124 -1.08 -22.26 -10.00
C ASP A 124 -1.20 -23.03 -11.33
N ARG A 125 -0.75 -22.45 -12.46
CA ARG A 125 -0.70 -23.14 -13.75
C ARG A 125 0.40 -24.19 -13.80
N GLU A 126 1.59 -23.90 -13.28
CA GLU A 126 2.68 -24.88 -13.22
C GLU A 126 2.29 -26.05 -12.30
N ILE A 127 1.72 -25.77 -11.13
CA ILE A 127 1.21 -26.79 -10.19
C ILE A 127 0.18 -27.71 -10.87
N ALA A 128 -0.75 -27.15 -11.64
CA ALA A 128 -1.77 -27.93 -12.34
C ALA A 128 -1.22 -28.77 -13.51
N ALA A 129 0.03 -28.52 -13.93
CA ALA A 129 0.71 -29.25 -14.98
C ALA A 129 1.63 -30.38 -14.47
N PHE A 130 1.80 -30.52 -13.14
CA PHE A 130 2.47 -31.65 -12.49
C PHE A 130 1.55 -32.88 -12.41
#